data_AF-A0A059E8T7-F1
#
_entry.id   AF-A0A059E8T7-F1
#
_cell.length_a   1.000
_cell.length_b   1.000
_cell.length_c   1.000
_cell.angle_alpha   90.00
_cell.angle_beta   90.00
_cell.angle_gamma   90.00
#
_symmetry.space_group_name_H-M   'P 1'
#
loop_
_entity.id
_entity.type
_entity.pdbx_description
1 polymer ?
#
loop_
_entity_poly.entity_id
_entity_poly.type
_entity_poly.pdbx_seq_one_letter_code
_entity_poly.pdbx_strand_id
1 'polypeptide(L)' 'MKDRKVTPDMVPVIKLARLKKYNYARIASYFQINQGRIADVMKGRICPDIPPAMSLPPDFPMA' A
#
# COMPACT_ATOMS: atom_id res chain seq x y z
N MET A 1 -11.07 15.29 -2.17
CA MET A 1 -9.61 15.03 -2.11
C MET A 1 -9.13 14.65 -3.50
N LYS A 2 -8.06 15.27 -4.03
CA LYS A 2 -7.43 14.79 -5.27
C LYS A 2 -6.82 13.42 -4.98
N ASP A 3 -7.10 12.42 -5.83
CA ASP A 3 -6.48 11.08 -5.74
C ASP A 3 -4.97 11.21 -5.85
N ARG A 4 -4.24 10.92 -4.78
CA ARG A 4 -2.78 10.84 -4.84
C ARG A 4 -2.41 9.59 -5.64
N LYS A 5 -1.49 9.74 -6.59
CA LYS A 5 -0.97 8.61 -7.36
C LYS A 5 -0.13 7.70 -6.46
N VAL A 6 -0.19 6.40 -6.71
CA VAL A 6 0.76 5.44 -6.13
C VAL A 6 2.12 5.68 -6.73
N THR A 7 3.14 5.70 -5.88
CA THR A 7 4.56 5.78 -6.27
C THR A 7 5.24 4.43 -6.03
N PRO A 8 6.36 4.13 -6.73
CA PRO A 8 7.14 2.93 -6.52
C PRO A 8 7.50 2.68 -5.04
N ASP A 9 7.83 3.72 -4.28
CA ASP A 9 8.20 3.63 -2.85
C ASP A 9 7.04 3.19 -1.93
N MET A 10 5.79 3.41 -2.33
CA MET A 10 4.62 2.97 -1.56
C MET A 10 4.36 1.46 -1.71
N VAL A 11 4.70 0.90 -2.87
CA VAL A 11 4.33 -0.47 -3.27
C VAL A 11 4.84 -1.54 -2.30
N PRO A 12 6.12 -1.52 -1.86
CA PRO A 12 6.64 -2.50 -0.91
C PRO A 12 5.84 -2.53 0.39
N VAL A 13 5.48 -1.35 0.91
CA VAL A 13 4.74 -1.20 2.16
C VAL A 13 3.29 -1.65 2.00
N ILE A 14 2.63 -1.29 0.89
CA ILE A 14 1.26 -1.76 0.58
C ILE A 14 1.22 -3.29 0.52
N LYS A 15 2.16 -3.91 -0.20
CA LYS A 15 2.24 -5.38 -0.31
C LYS A 15 2.47 -6.03 1.06
N LEU A 16 3.44 -5.53 1.85
CA LEU A 16 3.71 -6.06 3.19
C LEU A 16 2.51 -5.87 4.14
N ALA A 17 1.86 -4.71 4.15
CA ALA A 17 0.69 -4.45 4.98
C ALA A 17 -0.46 -5.41 4.64
N ARG A 18 -0.67 -5.71 3.35
CA ARG A 18 -1.65 -6.70 2.93
C ARG A 18 -1.31 -8.12 3.34
N LEU A 19 -0.03 -8.51 3.29
CA LEU A 19 0.43 -9.79 3.82
C LEU A 19 0.14 -9.90 5.33
N LYS A 20 0.34 -8.80 6.08
CA LYS A 20 0.00 -8.66 7.51
C LYS A 20 -1.50 -8.44 7.79
N LYS A 21 -2.37 -8.63 6.80
CA LYS A 21 -3.84 -8.57 6.91
C LYS A 21 -4.45 -7.21 7.25
N TYR A 22 -3.70 -6.10 7.15
CA TYR A 22 -4.26 -4.76 7.29
C TYR A 22 -5.33 -4.49 6.24
N ASN A 23 -6.47 -3.92 6.64
CA ASN A 23 -7.56 -3.59 5.71
C ASN A 23 -7.17 -2.43 4.76
N TYR A 24 -7.91 -2.31 3.66
CA TYR A 24 -7.60 -1.32 2.62
C TYR A 24 -7.78 0.11 3.13
N ALA A 25 -8.78 0.36 3.98
CA ALA A 25 -9.03 1.67 4.55
C ALA A 25 -7.81 2.19 5.31
N ARG A 26 -7.21 1.37 6.19
CA ARG A 26 -6.03 1.76 6.98
C ARG A 26 -4.81 2.06 6.11
N ILE A 27 -4.53 1.21 5.12
CA ILE A 27 -3.41 1.42 4.18
C ILE A 27 -3.66 2.69 3.33
N ALA A 28 -4.88 2.88 2.86
CA ALA A 28 -5.28 4.03 2.04
C ALA A 28 -5.18 5.34 2.82
N SER A 29 -5.62 5.35 4.07
CA SER A 29 -5.52 6.49 4.98
C SER A 29 -4.05 6.89 5.23
N TYR A 30 -3.17 5.91 5.48
CA TYR A 30 -1.74 6.17 5.71
C TYR A 30 -1.08 6.86 4.50
N PHE A 31 -1.35 6.39 3.28
CA PHE A 31 -0.78 6.97 2.06
C PHE A 31 -1.59 8.13 1.46
N GLN A 32 -2.79 8.40 1.98
CA GLN A 32 -3.77 9.33 1.42
C GLN A 32 -4.09 9.03 -0.07
N ILE A 33 -4.29 7.75 -0.40
CA ILE A 33 -4.63 7.25 -1.76
C ILE A 33 -6.03 6.63 -1.78
N ASN A 34 -6.62 6.46 -2.96
CA ASN A 34 -7.86 5.68 -3.08
C ASN A 34 -7.64 4.18 -2.82
N GLN A 35 -8.61 3.53 -2.15
CA GLN A 35 -8.56 2.09 -1.86
C GLN A 35 -8.44 1.21 -3.11
N GLY A 36 -9.03 1.63 -4.24
CA GLY A 36 -8.89 0.93 -5.53
C GLY A 36 -7.43 0.81 -5.98
N ARG A 37 -6.57 1.75 -5.62
CA ARG A 37 -5.14 1.71 -5.94
C ARG A 37 -4.41 0.58 -5.23
N ILE A 38 -4.83 0.24 -4.02
CA ILE A 38 -4.30 -0.92 -3.29
C ILE A 38 -4.66 -2.21 -4.04
N ALA A 39 -5.89 -2.32 -4.55
CA ALA A 39 -6.27 -3.47 -5.39
C ALA A 39 -5.42 -3.53 -6.66
N ASP A 40 -5.15 -2.40 -7.31
CA ASP A 40 -4.32 -2.38 -8.52
C ASP A 40 -2.88 -2.81 -8.24
N VAL A 41 -2.29 -2.41 -7.12
CA VAL A 41 -0.96 -2.90 -6.65
C VAL A 41 -1.00 -4.40 -6.39
N MET A 42 -2.00 -4.89 -5.65
CA MET A 42 -2.10 -6.32 -5.30
C MET A 42 -2.41 -7.22 -6.49
N LYS A 43 -3.08 -6.70 -7.53
CA LYS A 43 -3.33 -7.40 -8.80
C LYS A 43 -2.17 -7.29 -9.79
N GLY A 44 -1.08 -6.60 -9.43
CA GLY A 44 0.08 -6.40 -10.31
C GLY A 44 -0.15 -5.43 -11.46
N ARG A 45 -1.22 -4.61 -11.43
CA ARG A 45 -1.48 -3.59 -12.46
C ARG A 45 -0.59 -2.35 -12.29
N ILE A 46 -0.13 -2.12 -11.06
CA ILE A 46 0.81 -1.04 -10.71
C ILE A 46 2.05 -1.70 -10.11
N CYS A 47 3.21 -1.44 -10.73
CA CYS A 47 4.52 -1.89 -10.26
C CYS A 47 4.57 -3.39 -9.88
N PRO A 48 4.25 -4.31 -10.81
CA PRO A 48 4.18 -5.74 -10.53
C PRO A 48 5.50 -6.28 -9.96
N ASP A 49 6.63 -5.83 -10.50
CA ASP A 49 7.97 -6.35 -10.21
C ASP A 49 8.55 -5.92 -8.86
N ILE A 50 7.93 -4.96 -8.17
CA ILE A 50 8.44 -4.46 -6.88
C ILE A 50 8.05 -5.42 -5.75
N PRO A 51 8.99 -6.06 -5.03
CA PRO A 51 8.66 -7.00 -3.96
C PRO A 51 8.08 -6.28 -2.72
N PRO A 52 7.41 -7.01 -1.81
CA PRO A 52 7.03 -6.49 -0.50
C PRO A 52 8.27 -6.06 0.31
N ALA A 53 8.10 -5.05 1.18
CA ALA A 53 9.13 -4.65 2.13
C ALA A 53 9.38 -5.75 3.18
N MET A 54 10.53 -5.69 3.85
CA MET A 54 10.84 -6.58 4.98
C MET A 54 10.18 -6.11 6.29
N SER A 55 10.03 -4.79 6.46
CA SER A 55 9.42 -4.16 7.63
C SER A 55 8.47 -3.03 7.21
N LEU A 56 7.49 -2.74 8.07
CA LEU A 56 6.63 -1.57 7.89
C LEU A 56 7.35 -0.32 8.44
N PRO A 57 7.04 0.87 7.91
CA PRO A 57 7.52 2.13 8.48
C PRO A 57 7.19 2.23 9.98
N PRO A 58 8.06 2.83 10.81
CA PRO A 58 7.82 2.99 12.25
C PRO A 58 6.55 3.77 12.58
N ASP A 59 6.12 4.66 11.70
CA ASP A 59 4.91 5.48 11.80
C ASP A 59 3.67 4.82 11.16
N PHE A 60 3.82 3.61 10.62
CA PHE A 60 2.68 2.87 10.07
C PHE A 60 1.71 2.48 11.20
N PRO A 61 0.40 2.72 11.06
CA PRO A 61 -0.56 2.47 12.13
C PRO A 61 -0.57 1.00 12.56
N MET A 62 -0.58 0.76 13.87
CA MET A 62 -0.67 -0.60 14.44
C MET A 62 -2.00 -1.28 14.05
N ALA A 63 -1.98 -2.62 13.99
CA ALA A 63 -3.13 -3.46 13.61
C ALA A 63 -4.26 -3.40 14.66
#